data_AF-A0A722TST1-F1
#
_entry.id   AF-A0A722TST1-F1
#
_cell.length_a   1.000
_cell.length_b   1.000
_cell.length_c   1.000
_cell.angle_alpha   90.00
_cell.angle_beta   90.00
_cell.angle_gamma   90.00
#
_symmetry.space_group_name_H-M   'P 1'
#
loop_
_entity.id
_entity.type
_entity.pdbx_description
1 polymer ?
#
loop_
_entity_poly.entity_id
_entity_poly.type
_entity_poly.pdbx_seq_one_letter_code
_entity_poly.pdbx_strand_id
1 'polypeptide(L)'
;ARERVHSAATIAGIAFANAFLGVCHSMAHKLGSQFHIPHGLANALLICNVIRYNANDNPTKQTAFSQYDRPQARRRYAEIADHLGLSAPGDRTAAKIEKLLAWLESIKAELGIPKSIREAGVQEADFLAHVDKLSEDAFDDQCTGANPRYPLVSELRQLLLASFYGEAFAEQ
;
A
#
# COMPACT_ATOMS: atom_id res chain seq x y z
N ALA A 1 13.98 9.54 -20.46
CA ALA A 1 12.91 8.94 -19.62
C ALA A 1 13.19 7.47 -19.28
N ARG A 2 13.28 6.55 -20.26
CA ARG A 2 13.48 5.10 -20.02
C ARG A 2 14.66 4.75 -19.10
N GLU A 3 15.84 5.31 -19.38
CA GLU A 3 17.03 5.13 -18.54
C GLU A 3 16.80 5.61 -17.10
N ARG A 4 16.23 6.80 -16.92
CA ARG A 4 15.98 7.38 -15.59
C ARG A 4 15.02 6.52 -14.76
N VAL A 5 13.98 5.96 -15.38
CA VAL A 5 13.06 5.02 -14.70
C VAL A 5 13.82 3.75 -14.28
N HIS A 6 14.70 3.24 -15.13
CA HIS A 6 15.53 2.09 -14.80
C HIS A 6 16.46 2.37 -13.61
N SER A 7 17.16 3.52 -13.63
CA SER A 7 17.99 3.94 -12.50
C SER A 7 17.18 4.17 -11.22
N ALA A 8 15.99 4.78 -11.31
CA ALA A 8 15.12 5.04 -10.17
C ALA A 8 14.65 3.74 -9.50
N ALA A 9 14.30 2.73 -10.28
CA ALA A 9 13.95 1.40 -9.74
C ALA A 9 15.12 0.78 -8.97
N THR A 10 16.35 0.91 -9.46
CA THR A 10 17.56 0.45 -8.74
C THR A 10 17.82 1.26 -7.47
N ILE A 11 17.60 2.58 -7.49
CA ILE A 11 17.73 3.43 -6.30
C ILE A 11 16.71 3.02 -5.23
N ALA A 12 15.48 2.67 -5.62
CA ALA A 12 14.50 2.10 -4.69
C ALA A 12 15.03 0.79 -4.06
N GLY A 13 15.73 -0.04 -4.84
CA GLY A 13 16.48 -1.20 -4.36
C GLY A 13 17.48 -0.88 -3.25
N ILE A 14 18.26 0.18 -3.39
CA ILE A 14 19.18 0.64 -2.33
C ILE A 14 18.42 0.98 -1.04
N ALA A 15 17.24 1.60 -1.16
CA ALA A 15 16.39 1.92 -0.01
C ALA A 15 15.80 0.66 0.65
N PHE A 16 15.01 -0.13 -0.08
CA PHE A 16 14.29 -1.27 0.52
C PHE A 16 15.20 -2.45 0.87
N ALA A 17 16.40 -2.55 0.31
CA ALA A 17 17.39 -3.56 0.74
C ALA A 17 17.83 -3.37 2.20
N ASN A 18 17.70 -2.16 2.74
CA ASN A 18 18.08 -1.82 4.11
C ASN A 18 16.89 -1.49 5.00
N ALA A 19 15.85 -0.87 4.43
CA ALA A 19 14.64 -0.47 5.15
C ALA A 19 13.51 -1.49 5.08
N PHE A 20 13.72 -2.59 4.35
CA PHE A 20 12.70 -3.58 4.00
C PHE A 20 11.50 -2.92 3.29
N LEU A 21 10.32 -3.50 3.44
CA LEU A 21 9.10 -3.13 2.73
C LEU A 21 7.96 -2.92 3.75
N GLY A 22 6.76 -3.39 3.44
CA GLY A 22 5.60 -3.33 4.31
C GLY A 22 4.46 -4.18 3.76
N VAL A 23 3.27 -4.01 4.32
CA VAL A 23 2.12 -4.92 4.07
C VAL A 23 1.61 -4.91 2.62
N CYS A 24 1.92 -3.88 1.84
CA CYS A 24 1.59 -3.86 0.40
C CYS A 24 2.26 -5.04 -0.33
N HIS A 25 3.53 -5.30 -0.06
CA HIS A 25 4.23 -6.45 -0.64
C HIS A 25 3.74 -7.77 -0.04
N SER A 26 3.51 -7.82 1.28
CA SER A 26 2.98 -9.01 1.94
C SER A 26 1.70 -9.51 1.27
N MET A 27 0.73 -8.62 1.06
CA MET A 27 -0.52 -8.95 0.37
C MET A 27 -0.31 -9.20 -1.13
N ALA A 28 0.53 -8.41 -1.80
CA ALA A 28 0.81 -8.57 -3.22
C ALA A 28 1.43 -9.95 -3.56
N HIS A 29 2.32 -10.48 -2.72
CA HIS A 29 2.88 -11.82 -2.88
C HIS A 29 1.78 -12.89 -2.90
N LYS A 30 0.81 -12.80 -1.97
CA LYS A 30 -0.23 -13.82 -1.85
C LYS A 30 -1.27 -13.69 -2.96
N LEU A 31 -1.65 -12.46 -3.31
CA LEU A 31 -2.50 -12.18 -4.49
C LEU A 31 -1.87 -12.72 -5.78
N GLY A 32 -0.58 -12.45 -6.00
CA GLY A 32 0.14 -12.94 -7.17
C GLY A 32 0.27 -14.46 -7.20
N SER A 33 0.47 -15.09 -6.04
CA SER A 33 0.54 -16.55 -5.91
C SER A 33 -0.80 -17.22 -6.20
N GLN A 34 -1.90 -16.69 -5.64
CA GLN A 34 -3.23 -17.31 -5.74
C GLN A 34 -3.90 -17.04 -7.09
N PHE A 35 -3.80 -15.81 -7.61
CA PHE A 35 -4.55 -15.37 -8.79
C PHE A 35 -3.65 -15.10 -10.00
N HIS A 36 -2.35 -15.41 -9.92
CA HIS A 36 -1.37 -15.19 -10.98
C HIS A 36 -1.30 -13.73 -11.48
N ILE A 37 -1.63 -12.77 -10.60
CA ILE A 37 -1.51 -11.34 -10.88
C ILE A 37 -0.02 -10.94 -10.87
N PRO A 38 0.49 -10.25 -11.90
CA PRO A 38 1.86 -9.75 -11.89
C PRO A 38 2.16 -8.86 -10.68
N HIS A 39 3.34 -9.01 -10.10
CA HIS A 39 3.75 -8.33 -8.86
C HIS A 39 3.51 -6.82 -8.87
N GLY A 40 3.93 -6.13 -9.93
CA GLY A 40 3.76 -4.69 -10.06
C GLY A 40 2.29 -4.26 -10.12
N LEU A 41 1.44 -5.08 -10.77
CA LEU A 41 0.00 -4.84 -10.83
C LEU A 41 -0.65 -5.03 -9.45
N ALA A 42 -0.34 -6.10 -8.74
CA ALA A 42 -0.86 -6.35 -7.40
C ALA A 42 -0.49 -5.20 -6.43
N ASN A 43 0.76 -4.72 -6.46
CA ASN A 43 1.17 -3.56 -5.66
C ASN A 43 0.38 -2.29 -6.04
N ALA A 44 0.19 -2.02 -7.32
CA ALA A 44 -0.54 -0.84 -7.79
C ALA A 44 -2.02 -0.83 -7.34
N LEU A 45 -2.65 -2.01 -7.31
CA LEU A 45 -4.03 -2.19 -6.83
C LEU A 45 -4.17 -1.95 -5.32
N LEU A 46 -3.11 -2.18 -4.54
CA LEU A 46 -3.13 -2.10 -3.08
C LEU A 46 -2.63 -0.76 -2.52
N ILE A 47 -1.64 -0.13 -3.16
CA ILE A 47 -0.83 0.91 -2.52
C ILE A 47 -1.63 2.11 -2.02
N CYS A 48 -2.67 2.53 -2.75
CA CYS A 48 -3.49 3.68 -2.33
C CYS A 48 -4.27 3.37 -1.06
N ASN A 49 -4.80 2.16 -0.90
CA ASN A 49 -5.48 1.74 0.31
C ASN A 49 -4.51 1.47 1.46
N VAL A 50 -3.32 0.93 1.18
CA VAL A 50 -2.27 0.75 2.19
C VAL A 50 -1.76 2.09 2.74
N ILE A 51 -1.63 3.12 1.90
CA ILE A 51 -1.28 4.47 2.35
C ILE A 51 -2.35 5.00 3.32
N ARG A 52 -3.64 4.89 2.98
CA ARG A 52 -4.74 5.30 3.88
C ARG A 52 -4.70 4.57 5.21
N TYR A 53 -4.49 3.26 5.19
CA TYR A 53 -4.39 2.42 6.38
C TYR A 53 -3.20 2.76 7.29
N ASN A 54 -2.03 3.00 6.70
CA ASN A 54 -0.83 3.37 7.45
C ASN A 54 -0.86 4.84 7.91
N ALA A 55 -1.58 5.71 7.21
CA ALA A 55 -1.69 7.15 7.51
C ALA A 55 -2.64 7.46 8.70
N ASN A 56 -2.69 6.59 9.70
CA ASN A 56 -3.43 6.78 10.93
C ASN A 56 -2.46 7.15 12.07
N ASP A 57 -2.74 8.25 12.78
CA ASP A 57 -1.92 8.72 13.92
C ASP A 57 -2.15 7.90 15.20
N ASN A 58 -3.25 7.14 15.27
CA ASN A 58 -3.61 6.28 16.39
C ASN A 58 -3.93 4.85 15.91
N PRO A 59 -2.93 4.11 15.39
CA PRO A 59 -3.14 2.76 14.91
C PRO A 59 -3.50 1.81 16.06
N THR A 60 -4.29 0.78 15.77
CA THR A 60 -4.62 -0.31 16.70
C THR A 60 -3.39 -0.96 17.32
N LYS A 61 -2.33 -1.14 16.52
CA LYS A 61 -1.05 -1.67 16.97
C LYS A 61 0.12 -1.05 16.20
N GLN A 62 1.17 -0.71 16.93
CA GLN A 62 2.44 -0.23 16.38
C GLN A 62 3.47 -1.36 16.36
N THR A 63 4.32 -1.37 15.34
CA THR A 63 5.46 -2.28 15.28
C THR A 63 6.54 -1.87 16.28
N ALA A 64 7.09 -2.83 17.00
CA ALA A 64 8.03 -2.60 18.10
C ALA A 64 9.48 -2.44 17.59
N PHE A 65 9.84 -1.24 17.13
CA PHE A 65 11.22 -0.86 16.86
C PHE A 65 11.62 0.31 17.76
N SER A 66 12.79 0.24 18.41
CA SER A 66 13.23 1.28 19.35
C SER A 66 13.44 2.65 18.68
N GLN A 67 13.80 2.64 17.39
CA GLN A 67 13.93 3.86 16.58
C GLN A 67 12.58 4.43 16.10
N TYR A 68 11.47 3.68 16.27
CA TYR A 68 10.13 4.10 15.90
C TYR A 68 9.35 4.50 17.16
N ASP A 69 9.60 5.72 17.63
CA ASP A 69 9.10 6.25 18.91
C ASP A 69 7.57 6.36 18.98
N ARG A 70 6.93 6.74 17.86
CA ARG A 70 5.47 6.92 17.73
C ARG A 70 5.04 6.78 16.27
N PRO A 71 3.73 6.69 15.96
CA PRO A 71 3.25 6.64 14.59
C PRO A 71 3.61 7.93 13.85
N GLN A 72 4.44 7.81 12.82
CA GLN A 72 4.90 8.94 12.00
C GLN A 72 4.47 8.79 10.54
N ALA A 73 3.88 7.66 10.14
CA ALA A 73 3.59 7.35 8.74
C ALA A 73 2.75 8.44 8.04
N ARG A 74 1.74 8.99 8.72
CA ARG A 74 0.95 10.13 8.21
C ARG A 74 1.83 11.34 7.86
N ARG A 75 2.72 11.75 8.76
CA ARG A 75 3.68 12.85 8.52
C ARG A 75 4.63 12.49 7.37
N ARG A 76 5.16 11.27 7.33
CA ARG A 76 6.13 10.83 6.32
C ARG A 76 5.53 10.72 4.92
N TYR A 77 4.25 10.36 4.77
CA TYR A 77 3.56 10.44 3.49
C TYR A 77 3.36 11.90 3.02
N ALA A 78 3.08 12.82 3.94
CA ALA A 78 3.02 14.24 3.60
C ALA A 78 4.37 14.82 3.17
N GLU A 79 5.48 14.39 3.80
CA GLU A 79 6.84 14.75 3.38
C GLU A 79 7.13 14.30 1.94
N ILE A 80 6.63 13.12 1.53
CA ILE A 80 6.73 12.65 0.12
C ILE A 80 5.97 13.59 -0.81
N ALA A 81 4.74 13.99 -0.45
CA ALA A 81 3.95 14.92 -1.26
C ALA A 81 4.64 16.29 -1.42
N ASP A 82 5.26 16.80 -0.35
CA ASP A 82 6.06 18.02 -0.38
C ASP A 82 7.27 17.87 -1.30
N HIS A 83 8.00 16.75 -1.20
CA HIS A 83 9.18 16.48 -2.03
C HIS A 83 8.85 16.38 -3.52
N LEU A 84 7.68 15.85 -3.85
CA LEU A 84 7.18 15.74 -5.23
C LEU A 84 6.55 17.04 -5.75
N GLY A 85 6.46 18.10 -4.94
CA GLY A 85 5.83 19.37 -5.33
C GLY A 85 4.32 19.29 -5.53
N LEU A 86 3.65 18.34 -4.87
CA LEU A 86 2.19 18.16 -4.96
C LEU A 86 1.44 19.12 -4.03
N SER A 87 2.07 19.55 -2.94
CA SER A 87 1.45 20.38 -1.91
C SER A 87 1.53 21.88 -2.21
N ALA A 88 0.68 22.65 -1.55
CA ALA A 88 0.71 24.11 -1.54
C ALA A 88 1.00 24.65 -0.13
N PRO A 89 1.54 25.87 0.01
CA PRO A 89 1.71 26.51 1.31
C PRO A 89 0.40 26.55 2.10
N GLY A 90 0.44 26.12 3.36
CA GLY A 90 -0.72 26.07 4.25
C GLY A 90 -1.57 24.79 4.18
N ASP A 91 -1.25 23.85 3.27
CA ASP A 91 -1.93 22.55 3.25
C ASP A 91 -1.74 21.79 4.57
N ARG A 92 -2.85 21.31 5.14
CA ARG A 92 -2.81 20.36 6.25
C ARG A 92 -2.25 19.02 5.78
N THR A 93 -1.61 18.28 6.69
CA THR A 93 -1.05 16.94 6.43
C THR A 93 -2.03 16.01 5.71
N ALA A 94 -3.31 16.02 6.10
CA ALA A 94 -4.35 15.22 5.44
C ALA A 94 -4.51 15.56 3.94
N ALA A 95 -4.55 16.86 3.59
CA ALA A 95 -4.69 17.30 2.21
C ALA A 95 -3.47 16.89 1.37
N LYS A 96 -2.26 16.93 1.95
CA LYS A 96 -1.04 16.47 1.28
C LYS A 96 -1.10 14.99 0.92
N ILE A 97 -1.63 14.15 1.81
CA ILE A 97 -1.81 12.71 1.56
C ILE A 97 -2.87 12.49 0.47
N GLU A 98 -3.99 13.19 0.50
CA GLU A 98 -5.00 13.09 -0.57
C GLU A 98 -4.44 13.52 -1.93
N LYS A 99 -3.59 14.54 -1.99
CA LYS A 99 -2.90 14.92 -3.23
C LYS A 99 -1.90 13.85 -3.70
N LEU A 100 -1.20 13.18 -2.78
CA LEU A 100 -0.35 12.03 -3.11
C LEU A 100 -1.17 10.86 -3.69
N LEU A 101 -2.31 10.57 -3.09
CA LEU A 101 -3.24 9.54 -3.55
C LEU A 101 -3.82 9.89 -4.93
N ALA A 102 -4.24 11.13 -5.13
CA ALA A 102 -4.74 11.61 -6.41
C ALA A 102 -3.69 11.50 -7.53
N TRP A 103 -2.43 11.82 -7.22
CA TRP A 103 -1.32 11.66 -8.16
C TRP A 103 -1.07 10.18 -8.51
N LEU A 104 -1.09 9.28 -7.52
CA LEU A 104 -0.98 7.83 -7.76
C LEU A 104 -2.13 7.31 -8.63
N GLU A 105 -3.36 7.71 -8.35
CA GLU A 105 -4.53 7.33 -9.16
C GLU A 105 -4.43 7.87 -10.60
N SER A 106 -3.93 9.10 -10.79
CA SER A 106 -3.68 9.67 -12.12
C SER A 106 -2.66 8.85 -12.91
N ILE A 107 -1.51 8.53 -12.31
CA ILE A 107 -0.47 7.73 -12.97
C ILE A 107 -0.98 6.31 -13.27
N LYS A 108 -1.71 5.69 -12.34
CA LYS A 108 -2.32 4.38 -12.58
C LYS A 108 -3.25 4.42 -13.80
N ALA A 109 -4.09 5.45 -13.92
CA ALA A 109 -4.98 5.63 -15.06
C ALA A 109 -4.21 5.84 -16.37
N GLU A 110 -3.17 6.68 -16.38
CA GLU A 110 -2.31 6.90 -17.55
C GLU A 110 -1.58 5.63 -18.01
N LEU A 111 -1.23 4.75 -17.07
CA LEU A 111 -0.58 3.46 -17.34
C LEU A 111 -1.56 2.33 -17.66
N GLY A 112 -2.88 2.59 -17.67
CA GLY A 112 -3.90 1.59 -17.94
C GLY A 112 -4.04 0.53 -16.84
N ILE A 113 -3.71 0.88 -15.59
CA ILE A 113 -3.89 -0.01 -14.44
C ILE A 113 -5.38 -0.04 -14.06
N PRO A 114 -6.00 -1.22 -13.93
CA PRO A 114 -7.38 -1.38 -13.45
C PRO A 114 -7.60 -0.72 -12.09
N LYS A 115 -8.85 -0.32 -11.78
CA LYS A 115 -9.15 0.35 -10.51
C LYS A 115 -9.30 -0.61 -9.34
N SER A 116 -9.47 -1.90 -9.61
CA SER A 116 -9.66 -2.90 -8.56
C SER A 116 -9.18 -4.29 -8.97
N ILE A 117 -9.06 -5.20 -7.99
CA ILE A 117 -8.69 -6.61 -8.24
C ILE A 117 -9.77 -7.31 -9.07
N ARG A 118 -11.05 -6.94 -8.89
CA ARG A 118 -12.16 -7.41 -9.73
C ARG A 118 -11.99 -7.00 -11.19
N GLU A 119 -11.66 -5.73 -11.44
CA GLU A 119 -11.40 -5.24 -12.80
C GLU A 119 -10.12 -5.84 -13.42
N ALA A 120 -9.19 -6.35 -12.60
CA ALA A 120 -8.02 -7.08 -13.05
C ALA A 120 -8.31 -8.54 -13.44
N GLY A 121 -9.57 -8.99 -13.37
CA GLY A 121 -10.02 -10.30 -13.87
C GLY A 121 -10.21 -11.38 -12.81
N VAL A 122 -10.10 -11.05 -11.52
CA VAL A 122 -10.37 -12.02 -10.43
C VAL A 122 -11.86 -12.14 -10.18
N GLN A 123 -12.37 -13.37 -10.16
CA GLN A 123 -13.76 -13.66 -9.89
C GLN A 123 -14.09 -13.51 -8.40
N GLU A 124 -15.22 -12.89 -8.09
CA GLU A 124 -15.63 -12.60 -6.71
C GLU A 124 -15.78 -13.86 -5.85
N ALA A 125 -16.39 -14.92 -6.39
CA ALA A 125 -16.54 -16.17 -5.66
C ALA A 125 -15.20 -16.79 -5.26
N ASP A 126 -14.21 -16.76 -6.16
CA ASP A 126 -12.87 -17.29 -5.89
C ASP A 126 -12.10 -16.39 -4.92
N PHE A 127 -12.23 -15.07 -5.07
CA PHE A 127 -11.63 -14.10 -4.15
C PHE A 127 -12.15 -14.28 -2.72
N LEU A 128 -13.48 -14.30 -2.55
CA LEU A 128 -14.11 -14.43 -1.23
C LEU A 128 -13.83 -15.78 -0.57
N ALA A 129 -13.65 -16.84 -1.36
CA ALA A 129 -13.29 -18.16 -0.84
C ALA A 129 -11.86 -18.21 -0.26
N HIS A 130 -10.96 -17.32 -0.71
CA HIS A 130 -9.55 -17.34 -0.34
C HIS A 130 -9.10 -16.15 0.50
N VAL A 131 -9.88 -15.07 0.59
CA VAL A 131 -9.45 -13.81 1.23
C VAL A 131 -9.01 -13.99 2.69
N ASP A 132 -9.63 -14.87 3.45
CA ASP A 132 -9.26 -15.15 4.83
C ASP A 132 -7.84 -15.75 4.91
N LYS A 133 -7.59 -16.80 4.13
CA LYS A 133 -6.26 -17.43 4.02
C LYS A 133 -5.21 -16.45 3.53
N LEU A 134 -5.53 -15.64 2.51
CA LEU A 134 -4.60 -14.63 1.99
C LEU A 134 -4.23 -13.59 3.05
N SER A 135 -5.17 -13.25 3.94
CA SER A 135 -4.96 -12.28 5.02
C SER A 135 -4.03 -12.84 6.10
N GLU A 136 -4.21 -14.11 6.47
CA GLU A 136 -3.34 -14.84 7.40
C GLU A 136 -1.92 -14.99 6.82
N ASP A 137 -1.82 -15.51 5.60
CA ASP A 137 -0.53 -15.71 4.92
C ASP A 137 0.22 -14.38 4.72
N ALA A 138 -0.50 -13.28 4.46
CA ALA A 138 0.09 -11.94 4.36
C ALA A 138 0.56 -11.41 5.72
N PHE A 139 -0.16 -11.69 6.80
CA PHE A 139 0.28 -11.36 8.14
C PHE A 139 1.60 -12.08 8.48
N ASP A 140 1.72 -13.35 8.10
CA ASP A 140 2.92 -14.18 8.32
C ASP A 140 4.09 -13.89 7.36
N ASP A 141 3.89 -13.02 6.36
CA ASP A 141 4.96 -12.64 5.42
C ASP A 141 6.03 -11.78 6.12
N GLN A 142 7.30 -12.05 5.82
CA GLN A 142 8.45 -11.33 6.38
C GLN A 142 8.39 -9.81 6.13
N CYS A 143 7.76 -9.37 5.04
CA CYS A 143 7.62 -7.94 4.73
C CYS A 143 6.73 -7.21 5.75
N THR A 144 5.80 -7.90 6.42
CA THR A 144 4.87 -7.31 7.39
C THR A 144 5.59 -6.78 8.62
N GLY A 145 6.67 -7.45 9.04
CA GLY A 145 7.43 -7.09 10.24
C GLY A 145 8.04 -5.69 10.22
N ALA A 146 8.18 -5.06 9.05
CA ALA A 146 8.70 -3.70 8.90
C ALA A 146 7.61 -2.63 8.71
N ASN A 147 6.35 -3.02 8.55
CA ASN A 147 5.27 -2.04 8.34
C ASN A 147 5.06 -1.18 9.60
N PRO A 148 4.82 0.14 9.50
CA PRO A 148 4.73 1.02 10.67
C PRO A 148 3.56 0.68 11.60
N ARG A 149 2.44 0.26 11.02
CA ARG A 149 1.28 -0.29 11.72
C ARG A 149 1.36 -1.81 11.67
N TYR A 150 1.54 -2.45 12.83
CA TYR A 150 1.58 -3.91 12.87
C TYR A 150 0.14 -4.42 12.67
N PRO A 151 -0.17 -5.04 11.52
CA PRO A 151 -1.57 -5.27 11.18
C PRO A 151 -2.21 -6.37 12.02
N LEU A 152 -3.52 -6.30 12.16
CA LEU A 152 -4.35 -7.45 12.47
C LEU A 152 -4.75 -8.17 11.17
N VAL A 153 -4.95 -9.48 11.22
CA VAL A 153 -5.46 -10.26 10.08
C VAL A 153 -6.79 -9.70 9.56
N SER A 154 -7.67 -9.27 10.47
CA SER A 154 -8.95 -8.65 10.13
C SER A 154 -8.81 -7.34 9.34
N GLU A 155 -7.77 -6.55 9.63
CA GLU A 155 -7.48 -5.28 8.94
C GLU A 155 -6.93 -5.54 7.53
N LEU A 156 -6.04 -6.54 7.38
CA LEU A 156 -5.56 -6.96 6.06
C LEU A 156 -6.70 -7.49 5.20
N ARG A 157 -7.60 -8.27 5.78
CA ARG A 157 -8.82 -8.75 5.11
C ARG A 157 -9.68 -7.59 4.60
N GLN A 158 -9.87 -6.56 5.42
CA GLN A 158 -10.63 -5.38 5.04
C GLN A 158 -9.94 -4.60 3.91
N LEU A 159 -8.61 -4.44 3.97
CA LEU A 159 -7.82 -3.83 2.91
C LEU A 159 -7.94 -4.58 1.58
N LEU A 160 -7.88 -5.91 1.63
CA LEU A 160 -8.04 -6.79 0.46
C LEU A 160 -9.45 -6.63 -0.15
N LEU A 161 -10.50 -6.64 0.68
CA LEU A 161 -11.88 -6.43 0.21
C LEU A 161 -12.09 -5.04 -0.40
N ALA A 162 -11.63 -3.97 0.26
CA ALA A 162 -11.72 -2.62 -0.28
C ALA A 162 -11.02 -2.52 -1.64
N SER A 163 -9.84 -3.12 -1.76
CA SER A 163 -9.07 -3.14 -3.02
C SER A 163 -9.69 -4.04 -4.09
N PHE A 164 -10.48 -5.06 -3.71
CA PHE A 164 -11.24 -5.89 -4.63
C PHE A 164 -12.42 -5.14 -5.25
N TYR A 165 -13.19 -4.43 -4.43
CA TYR A 165 -14.36 -3.67 -4.88
C TYR A 165 -14.01 -2.30 -5.47
N GLY A 166 -12.76 -1.83 -5.30
CA GLY A 166 -12.33 -0.50 -5.78
C GLY A 166 -12.76 0.63 -4.84
N GLU A 167 -12.93 0.31 -3.56
CA GLU A 167 -13.36 1.23 -2.51
C GLU A 167 -12.14 1.77 -1.76
N ALA A 168 -12.26 3.01 -1.27
CA ALA A 168 -11.24 3.58 -0.39
C ALA A 168 -11.32 2.91 0.99
N PHE A 169 -10.18 2.45 1.50
CA PHE A 169 -10.10 1.95 2.87
C PHE A 169 -10.54 3.04 3.85
N ALA A 170 -11.49 2.68 4.71
CA ALA A 170 -11.96 3.49 5.83
C ALA A 170 -11.84 2.67 7.11
N GLU A 171 -11.21 3.27 8.12
CA GLU A 171 -11.13 2.71 9.47
C GLU A 171 -12.55 2.59 10.05
N GLN A 172 -12.85 1.46 10.71
CA GLN A 172 -14.12 1.25 11.43
C GLN A 172 -14.04 1.74 12.87
#